data_AF-A0A1E5UXP1-F1
#
_entry.id   AF-A0A1E5UXP1-F1
#
_cell.length_a   1.000
_cell.length_b   1.000
_cell.length_c   1.000
_cell.angle_alpha   90.00
_cell.angle_beta   90.00
_cell.angle_gamma   90.00
#
_symmetry.space_group_name_H-M   'P 1'
#
loop_
_entity.id
_entity.type
_entity.pdbx_description
1 polymer ?
#
loop_
_entity_poly.entity_id
_entity_poly.type
_entity_poly.pdbx_seq_one_letter_code
_entity_poly.pdbx_strand_id
1 'polypeptide(L)'
;MAAAAALPRLCALLLPFLAVATCLDAPSHETFHWVAGPWMMCSSPCDGGLRYRDVACYGNLDDNTIKHYPVDDASCSADEMPARQEACNQQSCSDPAQSINPKRSGMSGWLVALVLVLGLGAIGGIAFTSYTYYMRYA
;
A
#
# COMPACT_ATOMS: atom_id res chain seq x y z
N MET A 1 27.85 -27.39 19.11
CA MET A 1 26.52 -26.99 18.60
C MET A 1 25.57 -28.14 18.88
N ALA A 2 24.95 -28.15 20.07
CA ALA A 2 23.99 -29.17 20.47
C ALA A 2 22.70 -28.44 20.85
N ALA A 3 21.61 -28.78 20.18
CA ALA A 3 20.29 -28.26 20.46
C ALA A 3 19.85 -28.72 21.84
N ALA A 4 19.60 -27.79 22.77
CA ALA A 4 19.01 -28.09 24.05
C ALA A 4 17.49 -28.24 23.84
N ALA A 5 17.01 -29.47 23.96
CA ALA A 5 15.60 -29.82 23.88
C ALA A 5 14.79 -29.09 24.95
N ALA A 6 13.65 -28.52 24.54
CA ALA A 6 12.64 -28.00 25.45
C ALA A 6 12.06 -29.15 26.29
N LEU A 7 12.24 -29.07 27.62
CA LEU A 7 11.60 -29.98 28.58
C LEU A 7 10.29 -29.34 29.04
N PRO A 8 9.12 -29.95 28.78
CA PRO A 8 7.85 -29.43 29.26
C PRO A 8 7.69 -29.76 30.75
N ARG A 9 7.29 -28.75 31.53
CA ARG A 9 6.62 -28.85 32.82
C ARG A 9 7.28 -29.77 33.86
N LEU A 10 8.30 -29.25 34.54
CA LEU A 10 8.69 -29.78 35.85
C LEU A 10 7.83 -29.15 36.96
N CYS A 11 6.80 -29.87 37.36
CA CYS A 11 6.11 -29.65 38.64
C CYS A 11 7.00 -30.24 39.74
N ALA A 12 7.63 -29.39 40.56
CA ALA A 12 8.46 -29.86 41.66
C ALA A 12 7.59 -30.52 42.73
N LEU A 13 7.63 -31.86 42.79
CA LEU A 13 7.08 -32.65 43.90
C LEU A 13 7.93 -32.40 45.16
N LEU A 14 7.53 -31.44 45.98
CA LEU A 14 8.01 -31.30 47.35
C LEU A 14 6.82 -31.36 48.31
N LEU A 15 6.60 -32.58 48.83
CA LEU A 15 6.03 -33.06 50.10
C LEU A 15 4.94 -32.24 50.86
N PRO A 16 4.01 -32.94 51.54
CA PRO A 16 2.66 -32.48 51.83
C PRO A 16 2.62 -31.48 53.00
N PHE A 17 1.56 -30.68 53.05
CA PHE A 17 1.22 -29.62 54.02
C PHE A 17 1.52 -28.19 53.54
N LEU A 18 0.46 -27.58 52.98
CA LEU A 18 0.28 -26.16 52.64
C LEU A 18 1.43 -25.49 51.88
N ALA A 19 1.49 -25.70 50.58
CA ALA A 19 1.99 -24.70 49.66
C ALA A 19 1.13 -24.72 48.40
N VAL A 20 0.38 -23.65 48.19
CA VAL A 20 -0.26 -23.37 46.90
C VAL A 20 0.86 -23.43 45.85
N ALA A 21 0.70 -24.29 44.85
CA ALA A 21 1.57 -24.30 43.69
C ALA A 21 1.40 -22.96 42.96
N THR A 22 2.24 -21.97 43.28
CA THR A 22 2.38 -20.81 42.41
C THR A 22 3.20 -21.28 41.22
N CYS A 23 2.56 -21.48 40.08
CA CYS A 23 3.28 -21.47 38.81
C CYS A 23 3.98 -20.11 38.76
N LEU A 24 5.31 -20.07 38.88
CA LEU A 24 6.04 -18.88 38.47
C LEU A 24 5.93 -18.84 36.95
N ASP A 25 4.89 -18.17 36.46
CA ASP A 25 4.89 -17.69 35.09
C ASP A 25 6.17 -16.86 34.93
N ALA A 26 7.01 -17.25 33.97
CA ALA A 26 8.18 -16.45 33.62
C ALA A 26 7.70 -15.04 33.26
N PRO A 27 8.50 -13.98 33.52
CA PRO A 27 8.15 -12.65 33.05
C PRO A 27 8.04 -12.72 31.52
N SER A 28 6.81 -12.67 31.02
CA SER A 28 6.55 -12.59 29.60
C SER A 28 7.18 -11.29 29.13
N HIS A 29 8.19 -11.37 28.26
CA HIS A 29 8.82 -10.19 27.71
C HIS A 29 7.81 -9.48 26.82
N GLU A 30 7.48 -8.23 27.16
CA GLU A 30 6.49 -7.40 26.50
C GLU A 30 7.21 -6.29 25.74
N THR A 31 6.89 -6.15 24.44
CA THR A 31 7.48 -5.13 23.58
C THR A 31 6.42 -4.15 23.10
N PHE A 32 6.78 -2.88 23.03
CA PHE A 32 5.89 -1.79 22.62
C PHE A 32 6.37 -1.16 21.33
N HIS A 33 5.46 -0.83 20.42
CA HIS A 33 5.79 -0.15 19.16
C HIS A 33 4.63 0.70 18.68
N TRP A 34 4.98 1.78 17.98
CA TRP A 34 4.01 2.66 17.34
C TRP A 34 3.46 2.07 16.05
N VAL A 35 2.16 2.25 15.84
CA VAL A 35 1.48 1.92 14.60
C VAL A 35 0.83 3.18 14.06
N ALA A 36 1.16 3.54 12.82
CA ALA A 36 0.57 4.67 12.12
C ALA A 36 -0.46 4.18 11.09
N GLY A 37 -1.67 4.71 11.17
CA GLY A 37 -2.74 4.49 10.20
C GLY A 37 -2.49 5.21 8.87
N PRO A 38 -3.41 5.02 7.90
CA PRO A 38 -3.35 5.73 6.64
C PRO A 38 -3.56 7.23 6.82
N TRP A 39 -2.97 8.02 5.93
CA TRP A 39 -3.25 9.45 5.86
C TRP A 39 -4.67 9.72 5.37
N MET A 40 -5.35 10.64 6.03
CA MET A 40 -6.60 11.21 5.55
C MET A 40 -6.38 12.06 4.29
N MET A 41 -7.48 12.42 3.63
CA MET A 41 -7.45 13.43 2.56
C MET A 41 -6.77 14.71 3.03
N CYS A 42 -6.03 15.34 2.12
CA CYS A 42 -5.48 16.67 2.35
C CYS A 42 -6.60 17.70 2.49
N SER A 43 -6.44 18.68 3.40
CA SER A 43 -7.40 19.77 3.60
C SER A 43 -7.62 20.62 2.36
N SER A 44 -6.60 20.75 1.51
CA SER A 44 -6.59 21.58 0.31
C SER A 44 -6.10 20.77 -0.88
N PRO A 45 -6.70 20.88 -2.07
CA PRO A 45 -6.25 20.16 -3.26
C PRO A 45 -4.96 20.75 -3.87
N CYS A 46 -4.65 22.02 -3.59
CA CYS A 46 -3.49 22.78 -4.06
C CYS A 46 -3.22 23.96 -3.10
N ASP A 47 -2.16 24.73 -3.36
CA ASP A 47 -1.66 25.86 -2.56
C ASP A 47 -1.26 25.51 -1.11
N GLY A 48 -1.00 24.23 -0.86
CA GLY A 48 -0.66 23.73 0.46
C GLY A 48 -1.90 23.42 1.32
N GLY A 49 -1.78 22.34 2.07
CA GLY A 49 -2.75 21.90 3.05
C GLY A 49 -2.11 21.02 4.09
N LEU A 50 -2.94 20.50 4.99
CA LEU A 50 -2.54 19.56 6.03
C LEU A 50 -3.33 18.27 5.87
N ARG A 51 -2.65 17.16 6.10
CA ARG A 51 -3.29 15.85 6.27
C ARG A 51 -2.92 15.28 7.63
N TYR A 52 -3.84 14.49 8.17
CA TYR A 52 -3.73 13.90 9.49
C TYR A 52 -3.83 12.38 9.37
N ARG A 53 -3.29 11.66 10.36
CA ARG A 53 -3.46 10.22 10.51
C ARG A 53 -3.53 9.84 11.98
N ASP A 54 -4.12 8.68 12.23
CA ASP A 54 -4.12 8.07 13.54
C ASP A 54 -2.76 7.40 13.83
N VAL A 55 -2.30 7.51 15.07
CA VAL A 55 -1.09 6.88 15.57
C VAL A 55 -1.42 6.34 16.95
N ALA A 56 -1.14 5.07 17.20
CA ALA A 56 -1.43 4.40 18.47
C ALA A 56 -0.31 3.45 18.88
N CYS A 57 -0.11 3.30 20.18
CA CYS A 57 0.87 2.37 20.75
C CYS A 57 0.28 0.97 20.90
N TYR A 58 1.04 -0.04 20.48
CA TYR A 58 0.64 -1.45 20.58
C TYR A 58 1.68 -2.28 21.32
N GLY A 59 1.19 -3.18 22.20
CA GLY A 59 1.99 -4.18 22.89
C GLY A 59 2.04 -5.52 22.14
N ASN A 60 3.12 -6.27 22.34
CA ASN A 60 3.29 -7.64 21.87
C ASN A 60 3.91 -8.49 22.98
N LEU A 61 3.27 -9.63 23.27
CA LEU A 61 3.75 -10.60 24.24
C LEU A 61 4.56 -11.69 23.53
N ASP A 62 5.80 -11.89 23.96
CA ASP A 62 6.74 -12.82 23.32
C ASP A 62 6.34 -14.29 23.44
N ASP A 63 5.47 -14.63 24.40
CA ASP A 63 4.90 -15.99 24.58
C ASP A 63 3.88 -16.36 23.48
N ASN A 64 3.85 -15.60 22.38
CA ASN A 64 3.07 -15.86 21.17
C ASN A 64 1.55 -15.94 21.43
N THR A 65 1.11 -15.54 22.62
CA THR A 65 -0.27 -15.70 23.11
C THR A 65 -1.12 -14.49 22.73
N ILE A 66 -0.57 -13.27 22.89
CA ILE A 66 -1.24 -12.03 22.54
C ILE A 66 -0.28 -11.19 21.71
N LYS A 67 -0.64 -10.97 20.45
CA LYS A 67 0.08 -10.06 19.57
C LYS A 67 -0.80 -8.85 19.29
N HIS A 68 -0.21 -7.66 19.37
CA HIS A 68 -0.79 -6.44 18.84
C HIS A 68 -2.10 -6.03 19.53
N TYR A 69 -2.02 -5.75 20.83
CA TYR A 69 -3.12 -5.16 21.60
C TYR A 69 -2.87 -3.67 21.86
N PRO A 70 -3.93 -2.85 21.90
CA PRO A 70 -3.78 -1.42 22.19
C PRO A 70 -3.31 -1.22 23.62
N VAL A 71 -2.39 -0.28 23.81
CA VAL A 71 -1.91 0.17 25.12
C VAL A 71 -1.92 1.69 25.19
N ASP A 72 -1.63 2.24 26.37
CA ASP A 72 -1.49 3.68 26.53
C ASP A 72 -0.27 4.20 25.75
N ASP A 73 -0.38 5.40 25.19
CA ASP A 73 0.67 6.07 24.44
C ASP A 73 1.98 6.23 25.26
N ALA A 74 1.89 6.31 26.59
CA ALA A 74 3.04 6.41 27.47
C ALA A 74 3.92 5.14 27.51
N SER A 75 3.40 3.99 27.05
CA SER A 75 4.17 2.74 26.97
C SER A 75 5.18 2.73 25.81
N CYS A 76 4.95 3.52 24.77
CA CYS A 76 5.86 3.66 23.65
C CYS A 76 6.80 4.85 23.81
N SER A 77 8.00 4.77 23.22
CA SER A 77 8.95 5.89 23.24
C SER A 77 8.42 7.09 22.45
N ALA A 78 8.33 8.26 23.08
CA ALA A 78 7.90 9.49 22.41
C ALA A 78 8.82 9.88 21.24
N ASP A 79 10.12 9.53 21.32
CA ASP A 79 11.11 9.85 20.28
C ASP A 79 10.86 9.08 18.97
N GLU A 80 10.24 7.90 19.06
CA GLU A 80 9.91 7.05 17.91
C GLU A 80 8.50 7.33 17.37
N MET A 81 7.75 8.26 17.99
CA MET A 81 6.37 8.54 17.63
C MET A 81 6.26 9.07 16.19
N PRO A 82 5.53 8.39 15.30
CA PRO A 82 5.29 8.88 13.95
C PRO A 82 4.51 10.19 13.94
N ALA A 83 4.77 11.05 12.95
CA ALA A 83 4.04 12.31 12.79
C ALA A 83 2.52 12.08 12.63
N ARG A 84 1.69 12.76 13.41
CA ARG A 84 0.22 12.72 13.28
C ARG A 84 -0.33 13.65 12.20
N GLN A 85 0.48 14.61 11.77
CA GLN A 85 0.11 15.64 10.82
C GLN A 85 1.29 15.95 9.90
N GLU A 86 1.02 16.19 8.62
CA GLU A 86 2.04 16.67 7.68
C GLU A 86 1.46 17.58 6.60
N ALA A 87 2.33 18.39 6.00
CA ALA A 87 1.98 19.24 4.87
C ALA A 87 1.77 18.41 3.60
N CYS A 88 0.73 18.73 2.85
CA CYS A 88 0.38 18.07 1.59
C CYS A 88 0.00 19.10 0.52
N ASN A 89 -0.02 18.67 -0.73
CA ASN A 89 -0.50 19.45 -1.87
C ASN A 89 0.12 20.85 -2.00
N GLN A 90 1.44 20.96 -1.84
CA GLN A 90 2.18 22.24 -1.84
C GLN A 90 2.30 22.90 -3.22
N GLN A 91 1.87 22.24 -4.28
CA GLN A 91 1.87 22.80 -5.63
C GLN A 91 0.79 23.88 -5.81
N SER A 92 1.06 24.88 -6.64
CA SER A 92 0.13 25.99 -6.82
C SER A 92 -1.09 25.57 -7.64
N CYS A 93 -2.27 26.10 -7.33
CA CYS A 93 -3.48 25.85 -8.12
C CYS A 93 -3.38 26.38 -9.55
N SER A 94 -2.58 27.44 -9.76
CA SER A 94 -2.32 28.03 -11.06
C SER A 94 -1.21 27.33 -11.86
N ASP A 95 -0.54 26.32 -11.29
CA ASP A 95 0.55 25.64 -12.00
C ASP A 95 -0.01 24.76 -13.12
N PRO A 96 0.29 25.08 -14.40
CA PRO A 96 -0.18 24.28 -15.53
C PRO A 96 0.37 22.85 -15.51
N ALA A 97 1.36 22.54 -14.67
CA ALA A 97 1.89 21.20 -14.45
C ALA A 97 0.84 20.18 -13.95
N GLN A 98 -0.24 20.62 -13.27
CA GLN A 98 -1.35 19.73 -12.90
C GLN A 98 -2.37 19.53 -14.03
N SER A 99 -2.50 20.50 -14.94
CA SER A 99 -3.36 20.37 -16.12
C SER A 99 -2.74 19.51 -17.21
N ILE A 100 -1.42 19.21 -17.15
CA ILE A 100 -0.72 18.34 -18.10
C ILE A 100 -0.49 16.93 -17.52
N ASN A 101 -1.51 16.37 -16.89
CA ASN A 101 -1.76 14.94 -17.10
C ASN A 101 -3.15 14.76 -17.70
N PRO A 102 -3.46 15.34 -18.89
CA PRO A 102 -4.46 14.72 -19.71
C PRO A 102 -3.90 13.33 -19.91
N LYS A 103 -4.63 12.33 -19.44
CA LYS A 103 -4.50 10.99 -19.97
C LYS A 103 -4.85 11.12 -21.45
N ARG A 104 -3.91 11.61 -22.25
CA ARG A 104 -4.05 11.81 -23.69
C ARG A 104 -3.95 10.41 -24.24
N SER A 105 -5.06 9.67 -24.14
CA SER A 105 -5.24 8.43 -24.88
C SER A 105 -5.41 8.81 -26.35
N GLY A 106 -4.32 9.25 -26.97
CA GLY A 106 -4.22 9.19 -28.42
C GLY A 106 -4.36 7.73 -28.82
N MET A 107 -5.18 7.44 -29.83
CA MET A 107 -5.23 6.11 -30.45
C MET A 107 -3.81 5.69 -30.80
N SER A 108 -3.46 4.42 -30.57
CA SER A 108 -2.11 3.93 -30.83
C SER A 108 -1.70 4.26 -32.26
N GLY A 109 -0.46 4.68 -32.48
CA GLY A 109 0.02 5.03 -33.82
C GLY A 109 -0.18 3.90 -34.85
N TRP A 110 -0.20 2.65 -34.38
CA TRP A 110 -0.56 1.47 -35.17
C TRP A 110 -2.00 1.48 -35.68
N LEU A 111 -2.98 1.92 -34.89
CA LEU A 111 -4.37 2.04 -35.36
C LEU A 111 -4.49 3.11 -36.45
N VAL A 112 -3.77 4.22 -36.33
CA VAL A 112 -3.74 5.28 -37.36
C VAL A 112 -3.11 4.75 -38.65
N ALA A 113 -1.98 4.03 -38.54
CA ALA A 113 -1.32 3.41 -39.68
C ALA A 113 -2.23 2.37 -40.37
N LEU A 114 -2.93 1.53 -39.60
CA LEU A 114 -3.89 0.56 -40.16
C LEU A 114 -5.03 1.23 -40.90
N VAL A 115 -5.62 2.30 -40.36
CA VAL A 115 -6.70 3.05 -41.04
C VAL A 115 -6.22 3.66 -42.36
N LEU A 116 -4.99 4.21 -42.40
CA LEU A 116 -4.42 4.77 -43.63
C LEU A 116 -4.13 3.68 -44.67
N VAL A 117 -3.56 2.55 -44.25
CA VAL A 117 -3.27 1.42 -45.16
C VAL A 117 -4.56 0.83 -45.73
N LEU A 118 -5.57 0.62 -44.89
CA LEU A 118 -6.88 0.12 -45.33
C LEU A 118 -7.60 1.13 -46.25
N GLY A 119 -7.53 2.42 -45.93
CA GLY A 119 -8.12 3.48 -46.76
C GLY A 119 -7.47 3.58 -48.14
N LEU A 120 -6.13 3.57 -48.21
CA LEU A 120 -5.40 3.59 -49.48
C LEU A 120 -5.63 2.31 -50.29
N GLY A 121 -5.72 1.15 -49.63
CA GLY A 121 -6.06 -0.11 -50.29
C GLY A 121 -7.46 -0.11 -50.92
N ALA A 122 -8.46 0.41 -50.19
CA ALA A 122 -9.83 0.50 -50.69
C ALA A 122 -9.96 1.48 -51.87
N ILE A 123 -9.36 2.68 -51.77
CA ILE A 123 -9.42 3.70 -52.83
C ILE A 123 -8.66 3.24 -54.08
N GLY A 124 -7.48 2.61 -53.90
CA GLY A 124 -6.69 2.06 -54.99
C GLY A 124 -7.41 0.93 -55.74
N GLY A 125 -8.09 0.04 -55.01
CA GLY A 125 -8.86 -1.04 -55.61
C GLY A 125 -10.05 -0.54 -56.44
N ILE A 126 -10.77 0.48 -55.96
CA ILE A 126 -11.90 1.08 -56.68
C ILE A 126 -11.43 1.77 -57.97
N ALA A 127 -10.32 2.51 -57.93
CA ALA A 127 -9.78 3.18 -59.11
C ALA A 127 -9.30 2.18 -60.17
N PHE A 128 -8.61 1.09 -59.77
CA PHE A 128 -8.10 0.08 -60.69
C PHE A 128 -9.22 -0.73 -61.38
N THR A 129 -10.23 -1.16 -60.61
CA THR A 129 -11.41 -1.84 -61.15
C THR A 129 -12.25 -0.94 -62.05
N SER A 130 -12.43 0.33 -61.70
CA SER A 130 -13.14 1.31 -62.54
C SER A 130 -12.38 1.59 -63.84
N TYR A 131 -11.05 1.72 -63.79
CA TYR A 131 -10.21 1.95 -64.96
C TYR A 131 -10.19 0.76 -65.92
N THR A 132 -10.06 -0.45 -65.39
CA THR A 132 -10.11 -1.69 -66.20
C THR A 132 -11.49 -1.96 -66.78
N TYR A 133 -12.57 -1.62 -66.05
CA TYR A 133 -13.92 -1.60 -66.59
C TYR A 133 -14.01 -0.58 -67.75
N TYR A 134 -13.62 0.67 -67.52
CA TYR A 134 -13.66 1.72 -68.54
C TYR A 134 -12.93 1.31 -69.83
N MET A 135 -11.72 0.76 -69.72
CA MET A 135 -10.93 0.28 -70.88
C MET A 135 -11.52 -0.95 -71.59
N ARG A 136 -12.45 -1.68 -70.97
CA ARG A 136 -13.09 -2.86 -71.57
C ARG A 136 -14.39 -2.53 -72.31
N TYR A 137 -15.03 -1.42 -71.95
CA TYR A 137 -16.30 -0.96 -72.54
C TYR A 137 -16.15 0.25 -73.47
N ALA A 138 -14.93 0.76 -73.63
CA ALA A 138 -14.53 1.69 -74.70
C ALA A 138 -14.01 0.91 -75.91
#